data_AF-A0A1J3D273-F1
#
_entry.id   AF-A0A1J3D273-F1
#
_cell.length_a   1.000
_cell.length_b   1.000
_cell.length_c   1.000
_cell.angle_alpha   90.00
_cell.angle_beta   90.00
_cell.angle_gamma   90.00
#
_symmetry.space_group_name_H-M   'P 1'
#
loop_
_entity.id
_entity.type
_entity.pdbx_description
1 polymer ?
#
loop_
_entity_poly.entity_id
_entity_poly.type
_entity_poly.pdbx_seq_one_letter_code
_entity_poly.pdbx_strand_id
1 'polypeptide(L)'
;MTAKRAIGRHESLSDKIHRHRGLLLLISIPIVLITLVLLLMPGTSTSVSVIEEYTLRNRDGGSNSRGPKNYAVIFDAGSSGSRVHVYCFDQNLDLVPLGNELELFIQLKPGLSAYPNDPRQSANSLVSLLGKAEASVPSELRPKTPVRVGATAGLRALGHKASENILQAVRELLKDRSRLKTEANAVTVLDGTQEGSYQWVTINYLLRTLGKPYSDTVGVVDLGGGSVQMAYAISEE
;
A
#
# COMPACT_ATOMS: atom_id res chain seq x y z
N MET A 1 65.50 50.43 10.42
CA MET A 1 64.07 50.26 10.05
C MET A 1 63.57 48.97 10.67
N THR A 2 62.67 49.08 11.64
CA THR A 2 62.11 47.96 12.40
C THR A 2 60.94 47.33 11.63
N ALA A 3 61.06 46.07 11.21
CA ALA A 3 59.97 45.32 10.60
C ALA A 3 59.07 44.72 11.70
N LYS A 4 57.83 45.21 11.81
CA LYS A 4 56.78 44.59 12.65
C LYS A 4 56.25 43.34 11.94
N ARG A 5 56.44 42.18 12.56
CA ARG A 5 55.86 40.90 12.13
C ARG A 5 54.40 40.85 12.59
N ALA A 6 53.45 40.75 11.65
CA ALA A 6 52.03 40.64 11.96
C ALA A 6 51.72 39.25 12.57
N ILE A 7 51.20 39.24 13.79
CA ILE A 7 50.71 38.03 14.48
C ILE A 7 49.31 37.74 13.92
N GLY A 8 49.14 36.59 13.26
CA GLY A 8 47.84 36.12 12.81
C GLY A 8 46.92 35.85 14.01
N ARG A 9 45.76 36.53 14.05
CA ARG A 9 44.72 36.27 15.05
C ARG A 9 44.18 34.86 14.87
N HIS A 10 44.29 34.04 15.92
CA HIS A 10 43.60 32.76 15.98
C HIS A 10 42.11 33.04 16.22
N GLU A 11 41.27 32.75 15.22
CA GLU A 11 39.81 32.89 15.38
C GLU A 11 39.30 31.88 16.41
N SER A 12 38.54 32.38 17.39
CA SER A 12 37.91 31.54 18.41
C SER A 12 36.81 30.68 17.79
N LEU A 13 36.56 29.50 18.36
CA LEU A 13 35.44 28.64 17.95
C LEU A 13 34.10 29.38 18.02
N SER A 14 33.96 30.28 18.99
CA SER A 14 32.77 31.15 19.13
C SER A 14 32.59 32.05 17.91
N ASP A 15 33.66 32.64 17.37
CA ASP A 15 33.60 33.51 16.19
C ASP A 15 33.20 32.71 14.94
N LYS A 16 33.70 31.47 14.82
CA LYS A 16 33.32 30.56 13.73
C LYS A 16 31.84 30.17 13.80
N ILE A 17 31.32 29.90 15.01
CA ILE A 17 29.91 29.57 15.23
C ILE A 17 29.02 30.78 14.92
N HIS A 18 29.40 31.99 15.37
CA HIS A 18 28.66 33.21 15.08
C HIS A 18 28.62 33.53 13.57
N ARG A 19 29.74 33.33 12.86
CA ARG A 19 29.82 33.53 11.41
C ARG A 19 28.90 32.59 10.63
N HIS A 20 28.72 31.35 11.08
CA HIS A 20 27.94 30.34 10.37
C HIS A 20 26.58 30.06 11.03
N ARG A 21 26.15 30.89 11.99
CA ARG A 21 24.92 30.66 12.78
C ARG A 21 23.68 30.48 11.90
N GLY A 22 23.56 31.24 10.80
CA GLY A 22 22.46 31.09 9.85
C GLY A 22 22.46 29.74 9.12
N LEU A 23 23.65 29.27 8.70
CA LEU A 23 23.81 27.96 8.04
C LEU A 23 23.58 26.80 9.02
N LEU A 24 24.07 26.95 10.26
CA LEU A 24 23.85 25.98 11.34
C LEU A 24 22.36 25.82 11.64
N LEU A 25 21.60 26.91 11.72
CA LEU A 25 20.14 26.86 11.93
C LEU A 25 19.41 26.24 10.74
N LEU A 26 19.81 26.57 9.50
CA LEU A 26 19.26 26.01 8.27
C LEU A 26 19.39 24.48 8.20
N ILE A 27 20.47 23.93 8.76
CA ILE A 27 20.72 22.48 8.76
C ILE A 27 20.12 21.82 10.02
N SER A 28 20.22 22.47 11.18
CA SER A 28 19.77 21.87 12.45
C SER A 28 18.26 21.76 12.55
N ILE A 29 17.50 22.75 12.03
CA ILE A 29 16.03 22.75 12.13
C ILE A 29 15.42 21.56 11.36
N PRO A 30 15.77 21.29 10.08
CA PRO A 30 15.29 20.11 9.38
C PRO A 30 15.69 18.81 10.06
N ILE A 31 16.92 18.70 10.56
CA ILE A 31 17.38 17.50 11.26
C ILE A 31 16.52 17.27 12.50
N VAL A 32 16.32 18.30 13.33
CA VAL A 32 15.49 18.22 14.55
C VAL A 32 14.07 17.82 14.20
N LEU A 33 13.47 18.42 13.17
CA LEU A 33 12.13 18.06 12.68
C LEU A 33 12.07 16.60 12.21
N ILE A 34 13.05 16.13 11.43
CA ILE A 34 13.12 14.74 10.99
C ILE A 34 13.26 13.79 12.19
N THR A 35 14.13 14.08 13.16
CA THR A 35 14.24 13.27 14.38
C THR A 35 12.97 13.28 15.21
N LEU A 36 12.29 14.43 15.33
CA LEU A 36 11.03 14.54 16.06
C LEU A 36 9.95 13.69 15.39
N VAL A 37 9.86 13.75 14.06
CA VAL A 37 8.94 12.90 13.29
C VAL A 37 9.27 11.43 13.49
N LEU A 38 10.55 11.04 13.39
CA LEU A 38 10.97 9.64 13.60
C LEU A 38 10.73 9.14 15.04
N LEU A 39 10.80 10.02 16.04
CA LEU A 39 10.51 9.67 17.45
C LEU A 39 9.00 9.60 17.74
N LEU A 40 8.19 10.42 17.06
CA LEU A 40 6.73 10.42 17.20
C LEU A 40 6.05 9.37 16.30
N MET A 41 6.73 8.85 15.29
CA MET A 41 6.25 7.73 14.48
C MET A 41 6.34 6.43 15.31
N PRO A 42 5.21 5.76 15.62
CA PRO A 42 5.24 4.52 16.37
C PRO A 42 6.00 3.44 15.59
N GLY A 43 7.13 2.98 16.13
CA GLY A 43 7.93 1.91 15.54
C GLY A 43 7.26 0.54 15.69
N THR A 44 7.02 -0.13 14.56
CA THR A 44 6.90 -1.58 14.31
C THR A 44 5.97 -2.45 15.20
N SER A 45 5.22 -1.87 16.14
CA SER A 45 4.21 -2.58 16.95
C SER A 45 2.79 -2.43 16.37
N THR A 46 2.69 -1.82 15.19
CA THR A 46 1.46 -1.31 14.59
C THR A 46 0.48 -2.40 14.19
N SER A 47 0.92 -3.58 13.71
CA SER A 47 -0.02 -4.62 13.29
C SER A 47 -0.81 -5.18 14.49
N VAL A 48 -0.14 -5.53 15.58
CA VAL A 48 -0.80 -6.03 16.80
C VAL A 48 -1.69 -4.98 17.43
N SER A 49 -1.24 -3.72 17.53
CA SER A 49 -2.08 -2.65 18.09
C SER A 49 -3.27 -2.28 17.21
N VAL A 50 -3.11 -2.32 15.88
CA VAL A 50 -4.22 -2.11 14.93
C VAL A 50 -5.21 -3.26 14.99
N ILE A 51 -4.74 -4.51 15.12
CA ILE A 51 -5.60 -5.67 15.35
C ILE A 51 -6.33 -5.51 16.66
N GLU A 52 -5.66 -5.14 17.74
CA GLU A 52 -6.27 -4.97 19.05
C GLU A 52 -7.30 -3.82 19.03
N GLU A 53 -6.98 -2.66 18.47
CA GLU A 53 -7.95 -1.55 18.32
C GLU A 53 -9.13 -1.92 17.42
N TYR A 54 -8.88 -2.59 16.29
CA TYR A 54 -9.93 -3.04 15.38
C TYR A 54 -10.82 -4.09 16.04
N THR A 55 -10.24 -5.09 16.70
CA THR A 55 -10.98 -6.13 17.43
C THR A 55 -11.71 -5.58 18.65
N LEU A 56 -11.15 -4.59 19.34
CA LEU A 56 -11.82 -3.86 20.43
C LEU A 56 -13.01 -3.06 19.91
N ARG A 57 -12.86 -2.34 18.79
CA ARG A 57 -14.00 -1.68 18.11
C ARG A 57 -15.04 -2.68 17.62
N ASN A 58 -14.63 -3.89 17.25
CA ASN A 58 -15.53 -4.95 16.78
C ASN A 58 -16.08 -5.85 17.90
N ARG A 59 -15.74 -5.61 19.17
CA ARG A 59 -16.08 -6.50 20.29
C ARG A 59 -17.57 -6.50 20.65
N ASP A 60 -18.32 -5.50 20.18
CA ASP A 60 -19.79 -5.48 20.23
C ASP A 60 -20.44 -6.42 19.19
N GLY A 61 -19.64 -7.05 18.31
CA GLY A 61 -20.06 -8.01 17.30
C GLY A 61 -19.63 -9.46 17.57
N GLY A 62 -19.92 -9.99 18.77
CA GLY A 62 -20.19 -11.42 19.01
C GLY A 62 -19.12 -12.48 18.64
N SER A 63 -18.56 -13.09 19.69
CA SER A 63 -18.07 -14.48 19.80
C SER A 63 -18.26 -15.45 18.61
N ASN A 64 -17.19 -16.13 18.18
CA ASN A 64 -17.21 -17.31 17.32
C ASN A 64 -18.09 -17.18 16.06
N SER A 65 -17.59 -16.54 15.00
CA SER A 65 -18.23 -16.54 13.68
C SER A 65 -18.23 -17.95 13.06
N ARG A 66 -19.21 -18.76 13.47
CA ARG A 66 -19.65 -19.99 12.78
C ARG A 66 -20.43 -19.69 11.48
N GLY A 67 -20.58 -18.42 11.13
CA GLY A 67 -21.22 -17.98 9.89
C GLY A 67 -20.34 -18.26 8.66
N PRO A 68 -20.93 -18.22 7.44
CA PRO A 68 -20.19 -18.39 6.21
C PRO A 68 -19.08 -17.33 6.09
N LYS A 69 -17.88 -17.80 5.73
CA LYS A 69 -16.71 -16.96 5.48
C LYS A 69 -16.57 -16.69 3.99
N ASN A 70 -16.25 -15.45 3.64
CA ASN A 70 -15.98 -15.00 2.29
C ASN A 70 -14.52 -14.58 2.17
N TYR A 71 -13.84 -14.98 1.11
CA TYR A 71 -12.44 -14.61 0.87
C TYR A 71 -12.36 -13.69 -0.34
N ALA A 72 -11.33 -12.85 -0.38
CA ALA A 72 -10.97 -12.08 -1.56
C ALA A 72 -9.44 -12.09 -1.73
N VAL A 73 -8.97 -12.31 -2.96
CA VAL A 73 -7.54 -12.30 -3.30
C VAL A 73 -7.25 -11.11 -4.20
N ILE A 74 -6.40 -10.20 -3.76
CA ILE A 74 -6.06 -8.98 -4.48
C ILE A 74 -4.56 -8.95 -4.73
N PHE A 75 -4.16 -8.82 -5.99
CA PHE A 75 -2.78 -8.57 -6.37
C PHE A 75 -2.57 -7.08 -6.64
N ASP A 76 -1.54 -6.51 -6.03
CA ASP A 76 -0.99 -5.22 -6.39
C ASP A 76 0.28 -5.44 -7.21
N ALA A 77 0.21 -5.12 -8.50
CA ALA A 77 1.31 -5.25 -9.45
C ALA A 77 2.01 -3.89 -9.64
N GLY A 78 2.96 -3.61 -8.74
CA GLY A 78 3.80 -2.42 -8.77
C GLY A 78 5.02 -2.52 -9.68
N SER A 79 5.71 -1.39 -9.87
CA SER A 79 6.98 -1.31 -10.60
C SER A 79 8.12 -2.06 -9.90
N SER A 80 8.20 -1.93 -8.56
CA SER A 80 9.29 -2.45 -7.74
C SER A 80 9.06 -3.88 -7.23
N GLY A 81 7.86 -4.41 -7.42
CA GLY A 81 7.46 -5.72 -6.94
C GLY A 81 5.96 -5.95 -7.10
N SER A 82 5.58 -7.22 -7.01
CA SER A 82 4.18 -7.66 -7.00
C SER A 82 3.84 -8.18 -5.60
N ARG A 83 2.63 -7.87 -5.14
CA ARG A 83 2.10 -8.23 -3.82
C ARG A 83 0.83 -9.03 -4.01
N VAL A 84 0.56 -9.93 -3.07
CA VAL A 84 -0.75 -10.56 -2.93
C VAL A 84 -1.27 -10.33 -1.52
N HIS A 85 -2.55 -9.98 -1.45
CA HIS A 85 -3.34 -9.80 -0.26
C HIS A 85 -4.45 -10.85 -0.28
N VAL A 86 -4.64 -11.57 0.82
CA VAL A 86 -5.83 -12.41 1.02
C VAL A 86 -6.55 -11.92 2.25
N TYR A 87 -7.80 -11.53 2.05
CA TYR A 87 -8.70 -11.09 3.11
C TYR A 87 -9.76 -12.15 3.35
N CYS A 88 -10.16 -12.32 4.61
CA CYS A 88 -11.32 -13.11 4.98
C CYS A 88 -12.34 -12.19 5.66
N PHE A 89 -13.59 -12.32 5.26
CA PHE A 89 -14.71 -11.55 5.79
C PHE A 89 -15.78 -12.50 6.33
N ASP A 90 -16.49 -12.06 7.36
CA ASP A 90 -17.73 -12.70 7.76
C ASP A 90 -18.93 -12.20 6.92
N GLN A 91 -20.12 -12.60 7.33
CA GLN A 91 -21.38 -12.21 6.69
C GLN A 91 -21.74 -10.72 6.82
N ASN A 92 -21.14 -10.01 7.77
CA ASN A 92 -21.33 -8.58 8.03
C ASN A 92 -20.27 -7.73 7.31
N LEU A 93 -19.44 -8.35 6.46
CA LEU A 93 -18.25 -7.75 5.85
C LEU A 93 -17.18 -7.35 6.86
N ASP A 94 -17.09 -8.00 8.02
CA ASP A 94 -16.03 -7.75 8.99
C ASP A 94 -14.81 -8.62 8.70
N LEU A 95 -13.61 -8.01 8.74
CA LEU A 95 -12.36 -8.75 8.63
C LEU A 95 -12.25 -9.81 9.73
N VAL A 96 -12.03 -11.05 9.30
CA VAL A 96 -11.75 -12.20 10.15
C VAL A 96 -10.24 -12.49 10.06
N PRO A 97 -9.52 -12.54 11.19
CA PRO A 97 -8.09 -12.81 11.17
C PRO A 97 -7.71 -14.10 10.45
N LEU A 98 -6.61 -14.04 9.70
CA LEU A 98 -5.91 -15.18 9.10
C LEU A 98 -4.64 -15.47 9.91
N GLY A 99 -4.77 -16.40 10.86
CA GLY A 99 -3.73 -16.61 11.87
C GLY A 99 -3.65 -15.42 12.82
N ASN A 100 -2.50 -14.76 12.86
CA ASN A 100 -2.25 -13.61 13.75
C ASN A 100 -2.39 -12.26 13.05
N GLU A 101 -2.79 -12.22 11.78
CA GLU A 101 -2.88 -11.01 10.97
C GLU A 101 -4.31 -10.84 10.41
N LEU A 102 -4.71 -9.62 10.01
CA LEU A 102 -6.01 -9.38 9.35
C LEU A 102 -6.03 -9.83 7.88
N GLU A 103 -4.85 -10.07 7.32
CA GLU A 103 -4.67 -10.52 5.94
C GLU A 103 -3.46 -11.44 5.81
N LEU A 104 -3.43 -12.23 4.75
CA LEU A 104 -2.17 -12.77 4.24
C LEU A 104 -1.54 -11.74 3.32
N PHE A 105 -0.37 -11.23 3.68
CA PHE A 105 0.42 -10.33 2.85
C PHE A 105 1.74 -10.98 2.41
N ILE A 106 1.98 -11.05 1.10
CA ILE A 106 3.25 -11.56 0.55
C ILE A 106 3.69 -10.69 -0.62
N GLN A 107 4.96 -10.27 -0.61
CA GLN A 107 5.57 -9.50 -1.68
C GLN A 107 6.72 -10.26 -2.32
N LEU A 108 6.81 -10.21 -3.66
CA LEU A 108 7.95 -10.66 -4.45
C LEU A 108 8.51 -9.53 -5.31
N LYS A 109 9.78 -9.69 -5.71
CA LYS A 109 10.49 -8.81 -6.65
C LYS A 109 11.13 -9.67 -7.76
N PRO A 110 11.30 -9.13 -8.98
CA PRO A 110 10.87 -7.80 -9.41
C PRO A 110 9.36 -7.73 -9.71
N GLY A 111 8.84 -6.54 -10.03
CA GLY A 111 7.44 -6.35 -10.44
C GLY A 111 7.20 -6.73 -11.91
N LEU A 112 5.94 -6.64 -12.35
CA LEU A 112 5.55 -7.00 -13.72
C LEU A 112 6.32 -6.19 -14.79
N SER A 113 6.65 -4.94 -14.49
CA SER A 113 7.32 -4.06 -15.45
C SER A 113 8.77 -4.43 -15.74
N ALA A 114 9.36 -5.39 -15.02
CA ALA A 114 10.72 -5.84 -15.25
C ALA A 114 10.91 -6.71 -16.50
N TYR A 115 9.81 -7.21 -17.09
CA TYR A 115 9.86 -8.04 -18.30
C TYR A 115 9.04 -7.41 -19.44
N PRO A 116 9.36 -6.17 -19.87
CA PRO A 116 8.53 -5.40 -20.80
C PRO A 116 8.38 -6.07 -22.18
N ASN A 117 9.35 -6.90 -22.56
CA ASN A 117 9.37 -7.61 -23.84
C ASN A 117 8.98 -9.10 -23.73
N ASP A 118 8.67 -9.58 -22.52
CA ASP A 118 8.22 -10.96 -22.29
C ASP A 118 6.98 -10.98 -21.39
N PRO A 119 5.77 -10.83 -21.99
CA PRO A 119 4.52 -10.89 -21.26
C PRO A 119 4.28 -12.21 -20.51
N ARG A 120 4.76 -13.35 -21.05
CA ARG A 120 4.59 -14.65 -20.40
C ARG A 120 5.47 -14.74 -19.16
N GLN A 121 6.72 -14.29 -19.24
CA GLN A 121 7.60 -14.20 -18.07
C GLN A 121 7.05 -13.23 -17.02
N SER A 122 6.52 -12.08 -17.44
CA SER A 122 5.81 -11.14 -16.55
C SER A 122 4.71 -11.83 -15.78
N ALA A 123 3.79 -12.51 -16.47
CA ALA A 123 2.69 -13.23 -15.84
C ALA A 123 3.21 -14.35 -14.91
N ASN A 124 4.18 -15.14 -15.37
CA ASN A 124 4.75 -16.25 -14.61
C ASN A 124 5.36 -15.82 -13.26
N SER A 125 5.80 -14.57 -13.13
CA SER A 125 6.27 -14.02 -11.84
C SER A 125 5.20 -14.06 -10.74
N LEU A 126 3.90 -14.10 -11.10
CA LEU A 126 2.79 -14.16 -10.15
C LEU A 126 2.43 -15.59 -9.70
N VAL A 127 2.94 -16.63 -10.36
CA VAL A 127 2.56 -18.04 -10.08
C VAL A 127 2.83 -18.43 -8.62
N SER A 128 3.99 -18.03 -8.09
CA SER A 128 4.34 -18.34 -6.69
C SER A 128 3.37 -17.65 -5.72
N LEU A 129 3.01 -16.39 -5.98
CA LEU A 129 2.06 -15.64 -5.16
C LEU A 129 0.64 -16.25 -5.25
N LEU A 130 0.19 -16.63 -6.44
CA LEU A 130 -1.10 -17.31 -6.65
C LEU A 130 -1.18 -18.62 -5.86
N GLY A 131 -0.15 -19.46 -5.93
CA GLY A 131 -0.11 -20.72 -5.19
C GLY A 131 -0.19 -20.50 -3.67
N LYS A 132 0.47 -19.47 -3.13
CA LYS A 132 0.39 -19.13 -1.71
C LYS A 132 -0.99 -18.58 -1.31
N ALA A 133 -1.59 -17.76 -2.15
CA ALA A 133 -2.95 -17.26 -1.93
C ALA A 133 -3.96 -18.41 -1.92
N GLU A 134 -3.93 -19.31 -2.92
CA GLU A 134 -4.81 -20.47 -2.96
C GLU A 134 -4.63 -21.43 -1.78
N ALA A 135 -3.41 -21.60 -1.30
CA ALA A 135 -3.12 -22.42 -0.13
C ALA A 135 -3.78 -21.87 1.15
N SER A 136 -3.98 -20.55 1.24
CA SER A 136 -4.65 -19.90 2.37
C SER A 136 -6.18 -19.92 2.30
N VAL A 137 -6.75 -20.19 1.12
CA VAL A 137 -8.20 -20.26 0.90
C VAL A 137 -8.66 -21.72 0.94
N PRO A 138 -9.66 -22.08 1.78
CA PRO A 138 -10.24 -23.43 1.81
C PRO A 138 -10.71 -23.87 0.42
N SER A 139 -10.44 -25.13 0.06
CA SER A 139 -10.65 -25.66 -1.29
C SER A 139 -12.07 -25.46 -1.84
N GLU A 140 -13.06 -25.61 -0.98
CA GLU A 140 -14.49 -25.49 -1.19
C GLU A 140 -14.95 -24.04 -1.42
N LEU A 141 -14.17 -23.06 -0.96
CA LEU A 141 -14.44 -21.63 -1.13
C LEU A 141 -13.71 -21.02 -2.33
N ARG A 142 -12.66 -21.68 -2.85
CA ARG A 142 -11.89 -21.16 -4.01
C ARG A 142 -12.78 -20.80 -5.21
N PRO A 143 -13.74 -21.63 -5.67
CA PRO A 143 -14.58 -21.29 -6.83
C PRO A 143 -15.49 -20.06 -6.62
N LYS A 144 -15.68 -19.62 -5.37
CA LYS A 144 -16.47 -18.43 -5.02
C LYS A 144 -15.60 -17.22 -4.69
N THR A 145 -14.31 -17.43 -4.46
CA THR A 145 -13.36 -16.41 -4.00
C THR A 145 -12.90 -15.58 -5.19
N PRO A 146 -13.25 -14.29 -5.32
CA PRO A 146 -12.75 -13.44 -6.39
C PRO A 146 -11.23 -13.26 -6.29
N VAL A 147 -10.56 -13.37 -7.44
CA VAL A 147 -9.18 -12.92 -7.62
C VAL A 147 -9.15 -11.69 -8.52
N ARG A 148 -8.44 -10.63 -8.11
CA ARG A 148 -8.23 -9.41 -8.90
C ARG A 148 -6.76 -9.01 -8.92
N VAL A 149 -6.34 -8.36 -9.99
CA VAL A 149 -5.00 -7.81 -10.19
C VAL A 149 -5.13 -6.35 -10.60
N GLY A 150 -4.64 -5.46 -9.75
CA GLY A 150 -4.49 -4.04 -10.05
C GLY A 150 -3.03 -3.74 -10.38
N ALA A 151 -2.76 -3.32 -11.62
CA ALA A 151 -1.45 -2.84 -12.02
C ALA A 151 -1.37 -1.31 -11.86
N THR A 152 -0.29 -0.80 -11.27
CA THR A 152 -0.16 0.63 -10.94
C THR A 152 0.68 1.39 -11.98
N ALA A 153 1.15 2.59 -11.62
CA ALA A 153 1.93 3.48 -12.47
C ALA A 153 3.13 2.82 -13.17
N GLY A 154 3.75 1.81 -12.56
CA GLY A 154 4.88 1.08 -13.14
C GLY A 154 4.58 0.44 -14.49
N LEU A 155 3.42 -0.21 -14.59
CA LEU A 155 3.02 -0.86 -15.83
C LEU A 155 2.55 0.17 -16.86
N ARG A 156 1.91 1.28 -16.43
CA ARG A 156 1.50 2.40 -17.29
C ARG A 156 2.68 3.01 -18.06
N ALA A 157 3.83 3.12 -17.41
CA ALA A 157 5.04 3.73 -17.98
C ALA A 157 5.64 2.96 -19.17
N LEU A 158 5.26 1.68 -19.38
CA LEU A 158 5.74 0.88 -20.51
C LEU A 158 5.07 1.22 -21.85
N GLY A 159 4.00 2.01 -21.82
CA GLY A 159 3.18 2.33 -22.99
C GLY A 159 2.09 1.29 -23.26
N HIS A 160 0.97 1.76 -23.83
CA HIS A 160 -0.30 1.03 -23.92
C HIS A 160 -0.16 -0.41 -24.46
N LYS A 161 0.56 -0.60 -25.57
CA LYS A 161 0.73 -1.92 -26.20
C LYS A 161 1.45 -2.93 -25.30
N ALA A 162 2.54 -2.51 -24.65
CA ALA A 162 3.30 -3.40 -23.77
C ALA A 162 2.52 -3.74 -22.51
N SER A 163 1.87 -2.74 -21.89
CA SER A 163 1.01 -2.93 -20.72
C SER A 163 -0.12 -3.92 -21.03
N GLU A 164 -0.87 -3.72 -22.12
CA GLU A 164 -1.99 -4.60 -22.48
C GLU A 164 -1.55 -6.03 -22.78
N ASN A 165 -0.41 -6.22 -23.45
CA ASN A 165 0.13 -7.56 -23.69
C ASN A 165 0.44 -8.29 -22.36
N ILE A 166 1.02 -7.58 -21.38
CA ILE A 166 1.30 -8.13 -20.04
C ILE A 166 0.00 -8.45 -19.30
N LEU A 167 -0.97 -7.53 -19.29
CA LEU A 167 -2.26 -7.77 -18.64
C LEU A 167 -2.99 -8.95 -19.28
N GLN A 168 -2.93 -9.09 -20.60
CA GLN A 168 -3.51 -10.21 -21.32
C GLN A 168 -2.86 -11.55 -20.92
N ALA A 169 -1.53 -11.60 -20.81
CA ALA A 169 -0.83 -12.78 -20.32
C ALA A 169 -1.20 -13.11 -18.86
N VAL A 170 -1.44 -12.11 -18.01
CA VAL A 170 -1.94 -12.30 -16.64
C VAL A 170 -3.37 -12.85 -16.63
N ARG A 171 -4.26 -12.35 -17.50
CA ARG A 171 -5.63 -12.88 -17.66
C ARG A 171 -5.61 -14.36 -18.06
N GLU A 172 -4.76 -14.72 -19.02
CA GLU A 172 -4.56 -16.10 -19.47
C GLU A 172 -4.03 -16.97 -18.33
N LEU A 173 -3.03 -16.49 -17.59
CA LEU A 173 -2.51 -17.21 -16.42
C LEU A 173 -3.59 -17.47 -15.38
N LEU A 174 -4.39 -16.47 -15.02
CA LEU A 174 -5.48 -16.66 -14.04
C LEU A 174 -6.51 -17.65 -14.57
N LYS A 175 -6.89 -17.55 -15.84
CA LYS A 175 -7.83 -18.49 -16.47
C LYS A 175 -7.32 -19.93 -16.47
N ASP A 176 -6.04 -20.13 -16.75
CA ASP A 176 -5.46 -21.47 -16.95
C ASP A 176 -4.98 -22.12 -15.65
N ARG A 177 -4.59 -21.32 -14.64
CA ARG A 177 -3.92 -21.81 -13.44
C ARG A 177 -4.72 -21.60 -12.15
N SER A 178 -5.59 -20.60 -12.10
CA SER A 178 -6.31 -20.25 -10.88
C SER A 178 -7.49 -21.18 -10.64
N ARG A 179 -7.65 -21.60 -9.40
CA ARG A 179 -8.86 -22.25 -8.85
C ARG A 179 -9.83 -21.23 -8.26
N LEU A 180 -9.44 -19.95 -8.24
CA LEU A 180 -10.23 -18.83 -7.74
C LEU A 180 -11.19 -18.31 -8.82
N LYS A 181 -12.27 -17.65 -8.39
CA LYS A 181 -13.23 -17.01 -9.29
C LYS A 181 -12.57 -15.82 -10.02
N THR A 182 -12.41 -15.94 -11.33
CA THR A 182 -11.88 -14.86 -12.17
C THR A 182 -13.02 -14.22 -12.96
N GLU A 183 -13.20 -12.91 -12.81
CA GLU A 183 -14.19 -12.12 -13.55
C GLU A 183 -13.56 -11.46 -14.80
N ALA A 184 -14.38 -11.04 -15.76
CA ALA A 184 -13.90 -10.44 -17.01
C ALA A 184 -13.02 -9.19 -16.78
N ASN A 185 -13.32 -8.41 -15.74
CA ASN A 185 -12.57 -7.22 -15.32
C ASN A 185 -11.63 -7.50 -14.14
N ALA A 186 -11.21 -8.75 -13.92
CA ALA A 186 -10.33 -9.12 -12.81
C ALA A 186 -8.94 -8.50 -12.93
N VAL A 187 -8.46 -8.21 -14.14
CA VAL A 187 -7.11 -7.70 -14.39
C VAL A 187 -7.21 -6.35 -15.08
N THR A 188 -6.81 -5.29 -14.36
CA THR A 188 -6.93 -3.91 -14.82
C THR A 188 -5.72 -3.09 -14.41
N VAL A 189 -5.44 -2.05 -15.19
CA VAL A 189 -4.56 -0.97 -14.75
C VAL A 189 -5.39 0.01 -13.94
N LEU A 190 -4.89 0.36 -12.77
CA LEU A 190 -5.49 1.37 -11.92
C LEU A 190 -4.99 2.74 -12.35
N ASP A 191 -5.92 3.63 -12.70
CA ASP A 191 -5.61 5.04 -12.83
C ASP A 191 -5.55 5.72 -11.44
N GLY A 192 -5.15 6.99 -11.41
CA GLY A 192 -4.99 7.70 -10.15
C GLY A 192 -6.31 7.93 -9.41
N THR A 193 -7.43 8.13 -10.10
CA THR A 193 -8.72 8.36 -9.44
C THR A 193 -9.28 7.07 -8.86
N GLN A 194 -9.04 5.93 -9.52
CA GLN A 194 -9.29 4.60 -8.99
C GLN A 194 -8.43 4.34 -7.75
N GLU A 195 -7.12 4.61 -7.80
CA GLU A 195 -6.22 4.49 -6.64
C GLU A 195 -6.76 5.30 -5.44
N GLY A 196 -7.13 6.57 -5.65
CA GLY A 196 -7.68 7.43 -4.60
C GLY A 196 -9.05 6.98 -4.06
N SER A 197 -9.96 6.55 -4.95
CA SER A 197 -11.28 6.05 -4.51
C SER A 197 -11.19 4.73 -3.74
N TYR A 198 -10.30 3.81 -4.14
CA TYR A 198 -10.06 2.59 -3.36
C TYR A 198 -9.47 2.90 -2.00
N GLN A 199 -8.52 3.85 -1.90
CA GLN A 199 -8.00 4.30 -0.62
C GLN A 199 -9.10 4.90 0.27
N TRP A 200 -9.99 5.73 -0.30
CA TRP A 200 -11.13 6.28 0.41
C TRP A 200 -12.04 5.17 0.97
N VAL A 201 -12.33 4.14 0.17
CA VAL A 201 -13.09 2.97 0.62
C VAL A 201 -12.35 2.24 1.74
N THR A 202 -11.04 1.99 1.61
CA THR A 202 -10.24 1.31 2.64
C THR A 202 -10.28 2.05 3.98
N ILE A 203 -10.06 3.37 3.97
CA ILE A 203 -10.07 4.16 5.22
C ILE A 203 -11.46 4.17 5.85
N ASN A 204 -12.50 4.43 5.06
CA ASN A 204 -13.86 4.47 5.59
C ASN A 204 -14.40 3.09 5.99
N TYR A 205 -13.89 2.02 5.37
CA TYR A 205 -14.15 0.64 5.81
C TYR A 205 -13.58 0.42 7.22
N LEU A 206 -12.30 0.73 7.42
CA LEU A 206 -11.62 0.56 8.71
C LEU A 206 -12.21 1.45 9.81
N LEU A 207 -12.68 2.64 9.45
CA LEU A 207 -13.32 3.59 10.37
C LEU A 207 -14.82 3.33 10.60
N ARG A 208 -15.41 2.32 9.94
CA ARG A 208 -16.84 1.99 10.05
C ARG A 208 -17.75 3.17 9.69
N THR A 209 -17.39 3.90 8.65
CA THR A 209 -18.14 5.05 8.12
C THR A 209 -18.79 4.75 6.76
N LEU A 210 -18.47 3.62 6.12
CA LEU A 210 -19.20 3.17 4.93
C LEU A 210 -20.69 2.94 5.26
N GLY A 211 -21.57 3.44 4.40
CA GLY A 211 -23.03 3.38 4.58
C GLY A 211 -23.62 4.47 5.47
N LYS A 212 -22.79 5.31 6.11
CA LYS A 212 -23.23 6.52 6.83
C LYS A 212 -23.40 7.71 5.88
N PRO A 213 -24.03 8.84 6.33
CA PRO A 213 -24.09 10.06 5.55
C PRO A 213 -22.69 10.51 5.07
N TYR A 214 -22.62 11.12 3.88
CA TYR A 214 -21.33 11.52 3.29
C TYR A 214 -20.52 12.45 4.21
N SER A 215 -21.20 13.30 5.00
CA SER A 215 -20.61 14.20 5.99
C SER A 215 -19.80 13.49 7.09
N ASP A 216 -20.10 12.22 7.33
CA ASP A 216 -19.48 11.42 8.40
C ASP A 216 -18.30 10.59 7.86
N THR A 217 -18.09 10.61 6.55
CA THR A 217 -16.96 9.94 5.91
C THR A 217 -15.71 10.81 5.97
N VAL A 218 -14.55 10.16 5.96
CA VAL A 218 -13.25 10.82 6.02
C VAL A 218 -12.70 10.96 4.60
N GLY A 219 -12.31 12.19 4.24
CA GLY A 219 -11.54 12.45 3.03
C GLY A 219 -10.11 11.96 3.15
N VAL A 220 -9.53 11.50 2.05
CA VAL A 220 -8.17 10.96 1.99
C VAL A 220 -7.30 11.74 1.01
N VAL A 221 -6.01 11.82 1.34
CA VAL A 221 -4.97 12.37 0.47
C VAL A 221 -3.85 11.35 0.37
N ASP A 222 -3.52 10.94 -0.85
CA ASP A 222 -2.34 10.10 -1.12
C ASP A 222 -1.28 10.92 -1.85
N LEU A 223 -0.07 10.95 -1.30
CA LEU A 223 1.10 11.53 -1.95
C LEU A 223 1.99 10.41 -2.47
N GLY A 224 1.67 9.95 -3.68
CA GLY A 224 2.44 8.94 -4.39
C GLY A 224 3.75 9.47 -4.98
N GLY A 225 4.51 8.57 -5.61
CA GLY A 225 5.83 8.92 -6.16
C GLY A 225 5.80 9.86 -7.37
N GLY A 226 4.70 9.91 -8.12
CA GLY A 226 4.56 10.74 -9.32
C GLY A 226 3.21 11.45 -9.44
N SER A 227 2.37 11.39 -8.41
CA SER A 227 1.02 11.93 -8.43
C SER A 227 0.52 12.18 -7.01
N VAL A 228 -0.50 13.02 -6.90
CA VAL A 228 -1.27 13.22 -5.66
C VAL A 228 -2.72 12.90 -5.95
N GLN A 229 -3.36 12.16 -5.06
CA GLN A 229 -4.78 11.85 -5.12
C GLN A 229 -5.49 12.50 -3.93
N MET A 230 -6.68 13.02 -4.19
CA MET A 230 -7.61 13.50 -3.17
C MET A 230 -8.96 12.82 -3.45
N ALA A 231 -9.56 12.20 -2.44
CA ALA A 231 -10.87 11.59 -2.55
C ALA A 231 -11.69 11.87 -1.29
N TYR A 232 -12.90 12.39 -1.47
CA TYR A 232 -13.87 12.65 -0.41
C TYR A 232 -15.28 12.55 -1.00
N ALA A 233 -16.26 12.20 -0.16
CA ALA A 233 -17.65 12.15 -0.59
C ALA A 233 -18.29 13.55 -0.56
N ILE A 234 -19.20 13.78 -1.49
CA ILE A 234 -19.93 15.05 -1.65
C ILE A 234 -21.44 14.79 -1.60
N SER A 235 -22.20 15.87 -1.39
CA SER A 235 -23.64 15.92 -1.59
C SER A 235 -24.01 15.54 -3.04
N GLU A 236 -25.21 15.00 -3.25
CA GLU A 236 -25.80 14.87 -4.60
C GLU A 236 -26.29 16.23 -5.15
N GLU A 237 -26.42 17.24 -4.28
CA GLU A 237 -26.80 18.63 -4.59
C GLU A 237 -25.59 19.55 -4.82
#